data_AF-A0A842LJN7-F1
#
_entry.id   AF-A0A842LJN7-F1
#
_cell.length_a   1.000
_cell.length_b   1.000
_cell.length_c   1.000
_cell.angle_alpha   90.00
_cell.angle_beta   90.00
_cell.angle_gamma   90.00
#
_symmetry.space_group_name_H-M   'P 1'
#
loop_
_entity.id
_entity.type
_entity.pdbx_description
1 polymer ?
#
loop_
_entity_poly.entity_id
_entity_poly.type
_entity_poly.pdbx_seq_one_letter_code
_entity_poly.pdbx_strand_id
1 'polypeptide(L)'
;KPFLIDSASVDVKIETLRFIREVGLEERVIYNSLTPETRERELEELRNSKIKAAIALCYTPNTMSAKARLQSFEALLPKLSGAGIEMPLIDTFVMDVPSLPAATRAGVEIKRREGLPCGSGAHNAVASWRGFKNRFGREAFKYASLTANVYSLVFGLDFVLYGPIEDSKVIFPAVHLIDTSMKYLKRTGEFFEV
;
A
#
# COMPACT_ATOMS: atom_id res chain seq x y z
N LYS A 1 4.74 -3.36 -18.38
CA LYS A 1 4.75 -2.79 -16.99
C LYS A 1 3.50 -3.26 -16.26
N PRO A 2 3.61 -3.62 -14.97
CA PRO A 2 2.44 -3.93 -14.15
C PRO A 2 1.51 -2.72 -13.97
N PHE A 3 0.25 -2.95 -13.67
CA PHE A 3 -0.73 -1.91 -13.34
C PHE A 3 -1.77 -2.43 -12.33
N LEU A 4 -2.37 -1.50 -11.57
CA LEU A 4 -3.37 -1.81 -10.56
C LEU A 4 -4.77 -1.79 -11.18
N ILE A 5 -5.63 -2.76 -10.82
CA ILE A 5 -7.08 -2.59 -10.93
C ILE A 5 -7.53 -1.96 -9.61
N ASP A 6 -8.05 -0.74 -9.66
CA ASP A 6 -8.46 0.02 -8.48
C ASP A 6 -9.85 0.61 -8.69
N SER A 7 -10.80 0.19 -7.86
CA SER A 7 -12.16 0.69 -7.85
C SER A 7 -12.81 0.44 -6.50
N ALA A 8 -13.57 1.43 -6.02
CA ALA A 8 -14.43 1.29 -4.84
C ALA A 8 -15.63 0.35 -5.10
N SER A 9 -15.96 0.07 -6.36
CA SER A 9 -17.05 -0.83 -6.73
C SER A 9 -16.55 -2.25 -6.99
N VAL A 10 -17.02 -3.20 -6.17
CA VAL A 10 -16.72 -4.63 -6.33
C VAL A 10 -17.22 -5.16 -7.67
N ASP A 11 -18.39 -4.72 -8.14
CA ASP A 11 -18.92 -5.19 -9.43
C ASP A 11 -18.05 -4.73 -10.60
N VAL A 12 -17.51 -3.50 -10.54
CA VAL A 12 -16.54 -3.01 -11.55
C VAL A 12 -15.25 -3.82 -11.49
N LYS A 13 -14.76 -4.16 -10.30
CA LYS A 13 -13.56 -4.99 -10.15
C LYS A 13 -13.78 -6.38 -10.74
N ILE A 14 -14.91 -7.04 -10.43
CA ILE A 14 -15.24 -8.37 -10.95
C ILE A 14 -15.32 -8.36 -12.48
N GLU A 15 -16.01 -7.38 -13.07
CA GLU A 15 -16.12 -7.31 -14.52
C GLU A 15 -14.75 -7.05 -15.18
N THR A 16 -13.91 -6.24 -14.53
CA THR A 16 -12.52 -6.01 -14.98
C THR A 16 -11.70 -7.30 -14.90
N LEU A 17 -11.84 -8.11 -13.85
CA LEU A 17 -11.15 -9.40 -13.73
C LEU A 17 -11.48 -10.34 -14.89
N ARG A 18 -12.75 -10.39 -15.30
CA ARG A 18 -13.22 -11.19 -16.44
C ARG A 18 -12.59 -10.70 -17.74
N PHE A 19 -12.64 -9.39 -17.98
CA PHE A 19 -12.03 -8.77 -19.15
C PHE A 19 -10.52 -9.02 -19.22
N ILE A 20 -9.79 -8.86 -18.11
CA ILE A 20 -8.34 -9.10 -18.04
C ILE A 20 -7.98 -10.52 -18.46
N ARG A 21 -8.77 -11.50 -18.03
CA ARG A 21 -8.59 -12.91 -18.42
C ARG A 21 -8.86 -13.13 -19.90
N GLU A 22 -9.87 -12.47 -20.47
CA GLU A 22 -10.18 -12.58 -21.90
C GLU A 22 -9.05 -12.01 -22.78
N VAL A 23 -8.40 -10.94 -22.33
CA VAL A 23 -7.32 -10.28 -23.10
C VAL A 23 -5.92 -10.76 -22.74
N GLY A 24 -5.78 -11.73 -21.82
CA GLY A 24 -4.49 -12.35 -21.46
C GLY A 24 -3.53 -11.40 -20.73
N LEU A 25 -4.02 -10.56 -19.82
CA LEU A 25 -3.22 -9.56 -19.09
C LEU A 25 -2.97 -9.92 -17.62
N GLU A 26 -3.34 -11.11 -17.16
CA GLU A 26 -3.27 -11.54 -15.76
C GLU A 26 -1.89 -11.38 -15.11
N GLU A 27 -0.81 -11.66 -15.85
CA GLU A 27 0.59 -11.54 -15.42
C GLU A 27 1.03 -10.09 -15.16
N ARG A 28 0.27 -9.10 -15.65
CA ARG A 28 0.58 -7.66 -15.51
C ARG A 28 -0.29 -6.96 -14.49
N VAL A 29 -1.27 -7.63 -13.92
CA VAL A 29 -2.25 -7.01 -13.02
C VAL A 29 -1.87 -7.21 -11.57
N ILE A 30 -2.05 -6.14 -10.79
CA ILE A 30 -2.06 -6.18 -9.33
C ILE A 30 -3.47 -5.81 -8.88
N TYR A 31 -4.14 -6.69 -8.14
CA TYR A 31 -5.48 -6.43 -7.65
C TYR A 31 -5.48 -5.43 -6.47
N ASN A 32 -6.15 -4.28 -6.58
CA ASN A 32 -6.27 -3.31 -5.48
C ASN A 32 -7.73 -3.20 -4.99
N SER A 33 -8.07 -3.60 -3.77
CA SER A 33 -7.31 -4.40 -2.81
C SER A 33 -8.19 -5.53 -2.27
N LEU A 34 -7.55 -6.50 -1.61
CA LEU A 34 -8.22 -7.38 -0.65
C LEU A 34 -8.23 -6.73 0.73
N THR A 35 -9.34 -6.90 1.47
CA THR A 35 -9.50 -6.43 2.85
C THR A 35 -10.04 -7.59 3.73
N PRO A 36 -10.00 -7.46 5.07
CA PRO A 36 -10.69 -8.41 5.96
C PRO A 36 -12.20 -8.52 5.68
N GLU A 37 -12.80 -7.58 4.96
CA GLU A 37 -14.22 -7.53 4.64
C GLU A 37 -14.53 -8.09 3.23
N THR A 38 -13.51 -8.39 2.41
CA THR A 38 -13.71 -8.98 1.07
C THR A 38 -14.55 -10.26 1.16
N ARG A 39 -15.60 -10.35 0.35
CA ARG A 39 -16.58 -11.45 0.37
C ARG A 39 -16.20 -12.57 -0.60
N GLU A 40 -16.76 -13.77 -0.38
CA GLU A 40 -16.42 -14.96 -1.18
C GLU A 40 -16.64 -14.76 -2.68
N ARG A 41 -17.73 -14.08 -3.10
CA ARG A 41 -17.98 -13.76 -4.52
C ARG A 41 -16.79 -13.07 -5.20
N GLU A 42 -16.13 -12.15 -4.50
CA GLU A 42 -14.96 -11.43 -5.02
C GLU A 42 -13.70 -12.32 -5.00
N LEU A 43 -13.54 -13.14 -3.95
CA LEU A 43 -12.43 -14.10 -3.85
C LEU A 43 -12.49 -15.19 -4.93
N GLU A 44 -13.69 -15.69 -5.24
CA GLU A 44 -13.91 -16.68 -6.30
C GLU A 44 -13.55 -16.13 -7.68
N GLU A 45 -13.99 -14.91 -8.01
CA GLU A 45 -13.65 -14.27 -9.28
C GLU A 45 -12.15 -13.99 -9.38
N LEU A 46 -11.51 -13.56 -8.29
CA LEU A 46 -10.06 -13.37 -8.25
C LEU A 46 -9.32 -14.69 -8.45
N ARG A 47 -9.74 -15.77 -7.78
CA ARG A 47 -9.20 -17.13 -7.99
C ARG A 47 -9.33 -17.58 -9.45
N ASN A 48 -10.47 -17.31 -10.08
CA ASN A 48 -10.75 -17.66 -11.47
C ASN A 48 -10.00 -16.80 -12.50
N SER A 49 -9.52 -15.61 -12.09
CA SER A 49 -8.76 -14.69 -12.94
C SER A 49 -7.30 -15.09 -13.12
N LYS A 50 -6.78 -15.98 -12.27
CA LYS A 50 -5.35 -16.40 -12.22
C LYS A 50 -4.35 -15.29 -11.91
N ILE A 51 -4.80 -14.08 -11.55
CA ILE A 51 -3.93 -13.01 -11.07
C ILE A 51 -3.19 -13.46 -9.81
N LYS A 52 -1.89 -13.22 -9.76
CA LYS A 52 -1.00 -13.66 -8.68
C LYS A 52 -0.59 -12.58 -7.69
N ALA A 53 -0.77 -11.31 -8.05
CA ALA A 53 -0.37 -10.17 -7.24
C ALA A 53 -1.60 -9.38 -6.75
N ALA A 54 -1.59 -8.99 -5.47
CA ALA A 54 -2.65 -8.16 -4.90
C ALA A 54 -2.10 -7.23 -3.82
N ILE A 55 -2.72 -6.06 -3.70
CA ILE A 55 -2.61 -5.22 -2.51
C ILE A 55 -3.49 -5.84 -1.42
N ALA A 56 -2.87 -6.18 -0.29
CA ALA A 56 -3.54 -6.60 0.92
C ALA A 56 -3.66 -5.39 1.84
N LEU A 57 -4.84 -4.78 1.88
CA LEU A 57 -5.08 -3.56 2.65
C LEU A 57 -5.49 -3.93 4.08
N CYS A 58 -4.62 -3.63 5.04
CA CYS A 58 -4.81 -3.88 6.47
C CYS A 58 -5.82 -2.90 7.11
N TYR A 59 -7.03 -2.84 6.53
CA TYR A 59 -8.10 -1.97 6.97
C TYR A 59 -8.54 -2.32 8.40
N THR A 60 -8.67 -1.28 9.22
CA THR A 60 -9.21 -1.40 10.58
C THR A 60 -9.88 -0.10 10.99
N PRO A 61 -11.01 -0.15 11.73
CA PRO A 61 -11.60 1.05 12.31
C PRO A 61 -10.74 1.64 13.44
N ASN A 62 -9.85 0.86 14.06
CA ASN A 62 -8.94 1.35 15.12
C ASN A 62 -7.63 1.87 14.51
N THR A 63 -7.70 3.02 13.85
CA THR A 63 -6.61 3.59 13.05
C THR A 63 -5.40 4.04 13.85
N MET A 64 -5.51 4.21 15.16
CA MET A 64 -4.38 4.58 16.02
C MET A 64 -3.60 3.36 16.54
N SER A 65 -4.07 2.14 16.25
CA SER A 65 -3.46 0.90 16.73
C SER A 65 -2.67 0.18 15.65
N ALA A 66 -1.35 0.06 15.86
CA ALA A 66 -0.51 -0.83 15.06
C ALA A 66 -0.94 -2.30 15.24
N LYS A 67 -1.31 -2.69 16.47
CA LYS A 67 -1.80 -4.05 16.78
C LYS A 67 -3.07 -4.40 16.00
N ALA A 68 -3.99 -3.45 15.83
CA ALA A 68 -5.21 -3.70 15.06
C ALA A 68 -4.93 -3.95 13.57
N ARG A 69 -3.90 -3.30 13.00
CA ARG A 69 -3.43 -3.59 11.63
C ARG A 69 -2.76 -4.95 11.52
N LEU A 70 -1.99 -5.36 12.53
CA LEU A 70 -1.44 -6.73 12.58
C LEU A 70 -2.58 -7.76 12.61
N GLN A 71 -3.62 -7.55 13.42
CA GLN A 71 -4.79 -8.43 13.42
C GLN A 71 -5.52 -8.44 12.07
N SER A 72 -5.62 -7.29 11.39
CA SER A 72 -6.16 -7.22 10.04
C SER A 72 -5.29 -7.99 9.03
N PHE A 73 -3.97 -7.94 9.17
CA PHE A 73 -3.03 -8.69 8.34
C PHE A 73 -3.22 -10.21 8.53
N GLU A 74 -3.29 -10.69 9.77
CA GLU A 74 -3.55 -12.11 10.05
C GLU A 74 -4.87 -12.59 9.42
N ALA A 75 -5.92 -11.76 9.47
CA ALA A 75 -7.21 -12.06 8.86
C ALA A 75 -7.18 -12.08 7.33
N LEU A 76 -6.19 -11.44 6.70
CA LEU A 76 -6.00 -11.42 5.25
C LEU A 76 -5.27 -12.66 4.72
N LEU A 77 -4.35 -13.24 5.49
CA LEU A 77 -3.57 -14.42 5.09
C LEU A 77 -4.41 -15.56 4.47
N PRO A 78 -5.49 -16.05 5.13
CA PRO A 78 -6.32 -17.11 4.54
C PRO A 78 -7.05 -16.66 3.27
N LYS A 79 -7.38 -15.37 3.13
CA LYS A 79 -8.03 -14.84 1.93
C LYS A 79 -7.08 -14.74 0.76
N LEU A 80 -5.84 -14.31 1.01
CA LEU A 80 -4.79 -14.25 0.01
C LEU A 80 -4.52 -15.65 -0.56
N SER A 81 -4.30 -16.62 0.34
CA SER A 81 -4.13 -18.03 -0.04
C SER A 81 -5.36 -18.57 -0.77
N GLY A 82 -6.56 -18.34 -0.22
CA GLY A 82 -7.82 -18.76 -0.81
C GLY A 82 -8.10 -18.16 -2.19
N ALA A 83 -7.60 -16.97 -2.50
CA ALA A 83 -7.72 -16.34 -3.82
C ALA A 83 -6.58 -16.73 -4.78
N GLY A 84 -5.60 -17.54 -4.35
CA GLY A 84 -4.45 -17.94 -5.17
C GLY A 84 -3.41 -16.84 -5.37
N ILE A 85 -3.33 -15.87 -4.44
CA ILE A 85 -2.33 -14.79 -4.46
C ILE A 85 -0.99 -15.29 -3.91
N GLU A 86 0.07 -15.09 -4.68
CA GLU A 86 1.44 -15.50 -4.37
C GLU A 86 2.36 -14.31 -4.07
N MET A 87 2.01 -13.12 -4.59
CA MET A 87 2.80 -11.90 -4.45
C MET A 87 1.98 -10.80 -3.75
N PRO A 88 1.70 -10.94 -2.44
CA PRO A 88 0.98 -9.92 -1.69
C PRO A 88 1.88 -8.69 -1.45
N LEU A 89 1.31 -7.51 -1.66
CA LEU A 89 1.88 -6.21 -1.29
C LEU A 89 1.05 -5.66 -0.12
N ILE A 90 1.64 -5.55 1.06
CA ILE A 90 0.90 -5.21 2.27
C ILE A 90 0.77 -3.69 2.41
N ASP A 91 -0.44 -3.15 2.20
CA ASP A 91 -0.75 -1.75 2.49
C ASP A 91 -1.24 -1.62 3.93
N THR A 92 -0.50 -0.91 4.77
CA THR A 92 -0.81 -0.79 6.19
C THR A 92 -1.87 0.26 6.53
N PHE A 93 -2.59 0.79 5.54
CA PHE A 93 -3.75 1.65 5.71
C PHE A 93 -3.51 2.90 6.57
N VAL A 94 -3.30 4.04 5.90
CA VAL A 94 -3.20 5.36 6.53
C VAL A 94 -4.50 6.13 6.28
N MET A 95 -5.32 6.28 7.31
CA MET A 95 -6.60 7.00 7.21
C MET A 95 -6.40 8.51 7.30
N ASP A 96 -5.57 8.93 8.25
CA ASP A 96 -5.28 10.33 8.57
C ASP A 96 -3.82 10.51 9.03
N VAL A 97 -3.37 11.76 9.11
CA VAL A 97 -1.98 12.09 9.48
C VAL A 97 -1.61 11.54 10.87
N PRO A 98 -2.46 11.64 11.91
CA PRO A 98 -2.20 11.01 13.22
C PRO A 98 -1.95 9.50 13.15
N SER A 99 -2.60 8.79 12.24
CA SER A 99 -2.46 7.33 12.10
C SER A 99 -1.16 6.87 11.42
N LEU A 100 -0.42 7.78 10.76
CA LEU A 100 0.77 7.46 9.96
C LEU A 100 1.86 6.70 10.74
N PRO A 101 2.22 7.06 11.98
CA PRO A 101 3.21 6.30 12.75
C PRO A 101 2.73 4.89 13.12
N ALA A 102 1.44 4.73 13.44
CA ALA A 102 0.87 3.43 13.78
C ALA A 102 0.86 2.47 12.57
N ALA A 103 0.53 2.99 11.39
CA ALA A 103 0.60 2.24 10.12
C ALA A 103 2.05 1.84 9.78
N THR A 104 2.99 2.79 9.93
CA THR A 104 4.42 2.53 9.66
C THR A 104 4.97 1.46 10.61
N ARG A 105 4.67 1.56 11.91
CA ARG A 105 5.07 0.56 12.91
C ARG A 105 4.51 -0.84 12.59
N ALA A 106 3.26 -0.92 12.13
CA ALA A 106 2.69 -2.20 11.71
C ALA A 106 3.43 -2.79 10.51
N GLY A 107 3.80 -1.95 9.53
CA GLY A 107 4.54 -2.41 8.35
C GLY A 107 5.93 -2.93 8.68
N VAL A 108 6.64 -2.24 9.57
CA VAL A 108 7.93 -2.70 10.09
C VAL A 108 7.78 -4.08 10.73
N GLU A 109 6.79 -4.24 11.61
CA GLU A 109 6.59 -5.50 12.31
C GLU A 109 6.18 -6.66 11.38
N ILE A 110 5.35 -6.41 10.37
CA ILE A 110 4.96 -7.42 9.36
C ILE A 110 6.19 -7.83 8.55
N LYS A 111 6.97 -6.85 8.07
CA LYS A 111 8.19 -7.11 7.32
C LYS A 111 9.18 -7.93 8.13
N ARG A 112 9.39 -7.58 9.40
CA ARG A 112 10.27 -8.31 10.32
C ARG A 112 9.90 -9.77 10.49
N ARG A 113 8.59 -10.06 10.62
CA ARG A 113 8.06 -11.40 10.91
C ARG A 113 7.97 -12.27 9.66
N GLU A 114 7.50 -11.68 8.56
CA GLU A 114 7.05 -12.44 7.39
C GLU A 114 7.90 -12.20 6.14
N GLY A 115 8.79 -11.20 6.15
CA GLY A 115 9.60 -10.83 4.99
C GLY A 115 8.79 -10.27 3.81
N LEU A 116 7.51 -9.96 4.01
CA LEU A 116 6.61 -9.48 2.95
C LEU A 116 6.81 -7.98 2.68
N PRO A 117 6.70 -7.56 1.40
CA PRO A 117 6.82 -6.15 1.03
C PRO A 117 5.68 -5.33 1.63
N CYS A 118 6.04 -4.29 2.39
CA CYS A 118 5.09 -3.43 3.08
C CYS A 118 5.15 -2.00 2.56
N GLY A 119 4.03 -1.28 2.60
CA GLY A 119 3.93 0.09 2.12
C GLY A 119 2.61 0.74 2.51
N SER A 120 2.33 1.92 1.96
CA SER A 120 1.03 2.57 2.15
C SER A 120 0.72 3.65 1.11
N GLY A 121 -0.55 4.03 0.99
CA GLY A 121 -1.03 5.22 0.30
C GLY A 121 -1.20 6.46 1.19
N ALA A 122 -0.12 6.93 1.83
CA ALA A 122 -0.19 8.02 2.81
C ALA A 122 -0.66 9.39 2.27
N HIS A 123 -0.57 9.63 0.95
CA HIS A 123 -1.11 10.85 0.32
C HIS A 123 -2.60 11.09 0.61
N ASN A 124 -3.39 10.01 0.80
CA ASN A 124 -4.81 10.09 1.11
C ASN A 124 -5.09 10.82 2.42
N ALA A 125 -4.25 10.60 3.43
CA ALA A 125 -4.36 11.25 4.74
C ALA A 125 -4.10 12.76 4.67
N VAL A 126 -3.19 13.19 3.79
CA VAL A 126 -2.93 14.61 3.57
C VAL A 126 -4.05 15.23 2.75
N ALA A 127 -4.52 14.54 1.70
CA ALA A 127 -5.62 15.00 0.85
C ALA A 127 -6.93 15.20 1.64
N SER A 128 -7.19 14.36 2.65
CA SER A 128 -8.36 14.45 3.51
C SER A 128 -8.21 15.46 4.67
N TRP A 129 -7.03 16.07 4.85
CA TRP A 129 -6.77 17.03 5.93
C TRP A 129 -7.49 18.36 5.72
N ARG A 130 -8.71 18.44 6.28
CA ARG A 130 -9.57 19.63 6.22
C ARG A 130 -8.85 20.86 6.77
N GLY A 131 -8.87 21.95 6.00
CA GLY A 131 -8.33 23.25 6.39
C GLY A 131 -6.82 23.41 6.20
N PHE A 132 -6.05 22.35 5.94
CA PHE A 132 -4.60 22.45 5.77
C PHE A 132 -4.21 23.38 4.61
N LYS A 133 -4.80 23.18 3.43
CA LYS A 133 -4.57 24.03 2.24
C LYS A 133 -4.95 25.50 2.49
N ASN A 134 -6.01 25.74 3.27
CA ASN A 134 -6.47 27.09 3.58
C ASN A 134 -5.52 27.80 4.56
N ARG A 135 -4.97 27.04 5.51
CA ARG A 135 -4.07 27.56 6.54
C ARG A 135 -2.64 27.78 6.05
N PHE A 136 -2.12 26.86 5.23
CA PHE A 136 -0.70 26.82 4.86
C PHE A 136 -0.44 27.00 3.36
N GLY A 137 -1.49 27.06 2.54
CA GLY A 137 -1.38 27.22 1.10
C GLY A 137 -1.12 25.91 0.34
N ARG A 138 -1.17 26.02 -0.99
CA ARG A 138 -1.01 24.86 -1.91
C ARG A 138 0.40 24.31 -1.93
N GLU A 139 1.41 25.16 -1.77
CA GLU A 139 2.80 24.75 -1.79
C GLU A 139 3.15 23.90 -0.56
N ALA A 140 2.78 24.37 0.64
CA ALA A 140 2.94 23.58 1.87
C ALA A 140 2.19 22.24 1.80
N PHE A 141 1.01 22.20 1.16
CA PHE A 141 0.27 20.96 0.95
C PHE A 141 1.07 19.94 0.11
N LYS A 142 1.75 20.39 -0.95
CA LYS A 142 2.60 19.51 -1.76
C LYS A 142 3.74 18.93 -0.94
N TYR A 143 4.43 19.75 -0.14
CA TYR A 143 5.50 19.29 0.73
C TYR A 143 5.00 18.35 1.83
N ALA A 144 3.84 18.63 2.43
CA ALA A 144 3.22 17.72 3.39
C ALA A 144 2.88 16.36 2.77
N SER A 145 2.33 16.35 1.55
CA SER A 145 2.02 15.12 0.81
C SER A 145 3.28 14.33 0.45
N LEU A 146 4.33 15.01 -0.01
CA LEU A 146 5.65 14.41 -0.25
C LEU A 146 6.19 13.75 1.03
N THR A 147 6.22 14.50 2.14
CA THR A 147 6.71 14.01 3.43
C THR A 147 5.91 12.80 3.91
N ALA A 148 4.58 12.83 3.82
CA ALA A 148 3.75 11.70 4.22
C ALA A 148 4.03 10.45 3.38
N ASN A 149 4.17 10.60 2.06
CA ASN A 149 4.47 9.51 1.14
C ASN A 149 5.82 8.84 1.42
N VAL A 150 6.86 9.62 1.73
CA VAL A 150 8.21 9.06 1.95
C VAL A 150 8.48 8.67 3.40
N TYR A 151 7.61 9.05 4.34
CA TYR A 151 7.77 8.81 5.77
C TYR A 151 8.08 7.35 6.08
N SER A 152 7.29 6.41 5.55
CA SER A 152 7.46 4.99 5.85
C SER A 152 8.71 4.37 5.21
N LEU A 153 9.19 4.93 4.10
CA LEU A 153 10.39 4.46 3.42
C LEU A 153 11.65 4.68 4.25
N VAL A 154 11.68 5.76 5.05
CA VAL A 154 12.77 6.02 6.00
C VAL A 154 12.86 4.93 7.07
N PHE A 155 11.76 4.25 7.36
CA PHE A 155 11.70 3.11 8.28
C PHE A 155 11.88 1.75 7.55
N GLY A 156 12.34 1.74 6.30
CA GLY A 156 12.66 0.51 5.57
C GLY A 156 11.49 -0.19 4.89
N LEU A 157 10.32 0.47 4.76
CA LEU A 157 9.21 -0.07 3.96
C LEU A 157 9.51 0.01 2.44
N ASP A 158 8.85 -0.83 1.66
CA ASP A 158 9.23 -1.21 0.30
C ASP A 158 8.57 -0.38 -0.81
N PHE A 159 7.33 0.09 -0.58
CA PHE A 159 6.59 0.80 -1.62
C PHE A 159 5.73 1.94 -1.08
N VAL A 160 5.34 2.83 -2.00
CA VAL A 160 4.41 3.93 -1.76
C VAL A 160 3.40 4.04 -2.90
N LEU A 161 2.11 4.09 -2.56
CA LEU A 161 1.07 4.51 -3.49
C LEU A 161 0.98 6.04 -3.41
N TYR A 162 1.72 6.74 -4.27
CA TYR A 162 2.02 8.16 -4.04
C TYR A 162 0.93 9.13 -4.49
N GLY A 163 -0.13 8.63 -5.13
CA GLY A 163 -1.27 9.42 -5.57
C GLY A 163 -1.14 9.87 -7.03
N PRO A 164 -1.49 11.14 -7.34
CA PRO A 164 -1.52 11.64 -8.71
C PRO A 164 -0.19 11.45 -9.45
N ILE A 165 -0.25 11.01 -10.72
CA ILE A 165 0.94 10.72 -11.53
C ILE A 165 1.82 11.96 -11.72
N GLU A 166 1.25 13.16 -11.66
CA GLU A 166 1.93 14.44 -11.76
C GLU A 166 2.95 14.66 -10.63
N ASP A 167 2.70 14.07 -9.46
CA ASP A 167 3.57 14.18 -8.29
C ASP A 167 4.84 13.32 -8.45
N SER A 168 4.93 12.46 -9.48
CA SER A 168 6.16 11.68 -9.79
C SER A 168 7.41 12.56 -9.91
N LYS A 169 7.27 13.80 -10.39
CA LYS A 169 8.37 14.77 -10.54
C LYS A 169 9.03 15.15 -9.21
N VAL A 170 8.31 15.01 -8.09
CA VAL A 170 8.82 15.30 -6.74
C VAL A 170 9.02 14.03 -5.92
N ILE A 171 8.16 13.03 -6.10
CA ILE A 171 8.24 11.76 -5.37
C ILE A 171 9.46 10.95 -5.81
N PHE A 172 9.69 10.78 -7.11
CA PHE A 172 10.77 9.90 -7.58
C PHE A 172 12.16 10.37 -7.14
N PRO A 173 12.52 11.67 -7.24
CA PRO A 173 13.79 12.15 -6.69
C PRO A 173 13.92 11.94 -5.17
N ALA A 174 12.84 12.13 -4.41
CA ALA A 174 12.88 11.94 -2.96
C ALA A 174 13.04 10.46 -2.57
N VAL A 175 12.32 9.56 -3.24
CA VAL A 175 12.48 8.11 -3.09
C VAL A 175 13.90 7.68 -3.47
N HIS A 176 14.43 8.21 -4.58
CA HIS A 176 15.79 7.91 -5.02
C HIS A 176 16.84 8.35 -4.00
N LEU A 177 16.67 9.51 -3.36
CA LEU A 177 17.54 9.98 -2.28
C LEU A 177 17.55 9.01 -1.10
N ILE A 178 16.36 8.57 -0.64
CA ILE A 178 16.23 7.63 0.49
C ILE A 178 16.79 6.26 0.14
N ASP A 179 16.44 5.72 -1.03
CA ASP A 179 16.95 4.42 -1.49
C ASP A 179 18.48 4.42 -1.61
N THR A 180 19.05 5.49 -2.17
CA THR A 180 20.50 5.63 -2.32
C THR A 180 21.21 5.73 -0.96
N SER A 181 20.69 6.50 -0.01
CA SER A 181 21.29 6.63 1.32
C SER A 181 21.22 5.30 2.09
N MET A 182 20.08 4.61 2.05
CA MET A 182 19.88 3.30 2.68
C MET A 182 20.78 2.21 2.06
N LYS A 183 20.94 2.22 0.72
CA LYS A 183 21.87 1.30 0.03
C LYS A 183 23.31 1.50 0.47
N TYR A 184 23.74 2.73 0.72
CA TYR A 184 25.10 3.01 1.18
C TYR A 184 25.31 2.52 2.61
N LEU A 185 24.34 2.76 3.51
CA LEU A 185 24.35 2.22 4.87
C LEU A 185 24.37 0.68 4.88
N LYS A 186 23.65 0.02 3.97
CA LYS A 186 23.68 -1.44 3.85
C LYS A 186 25.07 -1.99 3.51
N ARG A 187 25.88 -1.23 2.77
CA ARG A 187 27.25 -1.63 2.43
C ARG A 187 28.23 -1.52 3.60
N THR A 188 27.94 -0.70 4.60
CA THR A 188 28.80 -0.57 5.80
C THR A 188 28.49 -1.62 6.85
N GLY A 189 27.45 -2.43 6.67
CA GLY A 189 27.00 -3.41 7.66
C GLY A 189 26.21 -2.80 8.83
N GLU A 190 25.93 -1.49 8.80
CA GLU A 190 25.19 -0.77 9.84
C GLU A 190 23.70 -0.61 9.48
N PHE A 191 23.16 -1.51 8.66
CA PHE A 191 21.76 -1.40 8.23
C PHE A 191 20.80 -1.64 9.40
N PHE A 192 19.73 -0.84 9.47
CA PHE A 192 18.65 -1.08 10.42
C PHE A 192 18.02 -2.45 10.12
N GLU A 193 18.06 -3.38 11.07
CA GLU A 193 17.26 -4.60 10.99
C GLU A 193 15.79 -4.21 11.16
N VAL A 194 15.08 -4.11 10.03
CA VAL A 194 13.65 -3.82 9.95
C VAL A 194 12.90 -5.09 9.61
#